data_AF-A0A9P4L6E8-F1
#
_entry.id   AF-A0A9P4L6E8-F1
#
_cell.length_a   1.000
_cell.length_b   1.000
_cell.length_c   1.000
_cell.angle_alpha   90.00
_cell.angle_beta   90.00
_cell.angle_gamma   90.00
#
_symmetry.space_group_name_H-M   'P 1'
#
loop_
_entity.id
_entity.type
_entity.pdbx_description
1 polymer ?
#
loop_
_entity_poly.entity_id
_entity_poly.type
_entity_poly.pdbx_seq_one_letter_code
_entity_poly.pdbx_strand_id
1 'polypeptide(L)'
;MQQETSNNAPVVEVDFAQHPTALKLLQRCQDFLAVVENLTPGKHLEAYLNTNYGPGHPIYEDLGSLTRQEATRFFSITAVYVDSREEFSGQHHSHPYGEINCVQGAGWTSPVPGTHHYPQFRGGRLVSLFFLPAGRISYVANPDDPQPASL
;
A
#
# COMPACT_ATOMS: atom_id res chain seq x y z
N MET A 1 -15.82 -34.41 -18.55
CA MET A 1 -15.16 -33.16 -18.93
C MET A 1 -16.23 -32.09 -19.01
N GLN A 2 -16.29 -31.18 -18.04
CA GLN A 2 -17.13 -29.98 -18.16
C GLN A 2 -16.34 -28.98 -19.01
N GLN A 3 -16.95 -28.49 -20.09
CA GLN A 3 -16.38 -27.42 -20.90
C GLN A 3 -16.49 -26.12 -20.12
N GLU A 4 -15.35 -25.51 -19.80
CA GLU A 4 -15.30 -24.13 -19.32
C GLU A 4 -15.81 -23.22 -20.44
N THR A 5 -16.94 -22.56 -20.20
CA THR A 5 -17.42 -21.47 -21.03
C THR A 5 -16.45 -20.30 -20.88
N SER A 6 -15.80 -19.88 -21.97
CA SER A 6 -15.00 -18.66 -22.00
C SER A 6 -15.90 -17.46 -21.67
N ASN A 7 -15.72 -16.91 -20.47
CA ASN A 7 -16.42 -15.70 -20.05
C ASN A 7 -15.85 -14.53 -20.86
N ASN A 8 -16.48 -14.22 -22.00
CA ASN A 8 -16.06 -13.16 -22.91
C ASN A 8 -16.58 -11.80 -22.41
N ALA A 9 -16.24 -11.45 -21.16
CA ALA A 9 -16.50 -10.12 -20.64
C ALA A 9 -15.69 -9.12 -21.48
N PRO A 10 -16.29 -8.01 -21.94
CA PRO A 10 -15.55 -7.01 -22.68
C PRO A 10 -14.39 -6.51 -21.82
N VAL A 11 -13.19 -6.47 -22.39
CA VAL A 11 -12.06 -5.77 -21.78
C VAL A 11 -12.45 -4.29 -21.75
N VAL A 12 -12.82 -3.82 -20.57
CA VAL A 12 -13.11 -2.39 -20.35
C VAL A 12 -11.76 -1.70 -20.24
N GLU A 13 -11.31 -1.09 -21.33
CA GLU A 13 -10.13 -0.23 -21.34
C GLU A 13 -10.47 1.10 -20.67
N VAL A 14 -9.61 1.59 -19.78
CA VAL A 14 -9.84 2.87 -19.08
C VAL A 14 -9.52 4.02 -20.04
N ASP A 15 -10.50 4.86 -20.35
CA ASP A 15 -10.27 6.09 -21.13
C ASP A 15 -9.55 7.14 -20.27
N PHE A 16 -8.23 7.19 -20.40
CA PHE A 16 -7.40 8.12 -19.65
C PHE A 16 -7.64 9.59 -20.01
N ALA A 17 -8.21 9.91 -21.18
CA ALA A 17 -8.57 11.28 -21.52
C ALA A 17 -9.74 11.79 -20.65
N GLN A 18 -10.60 10.89 -20.20
CA GLN A 18 -11.72 11.20 -19.30
C GLN A 18 -11.35 11.12 -17.81
N HIS A 19 -10.19 10.53 -17.47
CA HIS A 19 -9.77 10.28 -16.09
C HIS A 19 -8.35 10.78 -15.78
N PRO A 20 -8.08 12.09 -15.88
CA PRO A 20 -6.73 12.65 -15.69
C PRO A 20 -6.17 12.44 -14.28
N THR A 21 -7.03 12.42 -13.25
CA THR A 21 -6.60 12.11 -11.88
C THR A 21 -6.13 10.66 -11.75
N ALA A 22 -6.85 9.71 -12.36
CA ALA A 22 -6.47 8.30 -12.34
C ALA A 22 -5.17 8.05 -13.12
N LEU A 23 -5.00 8.73 -14.26
CA LEU A 23 -3.75 8.68 -15.03
C LEU A 23 -2.58 9.21 -14.20
N LYS A 24 -2.75 10.36 -13.54
CA LYS A 24 -1.69 10.93 -12.68
C LYS A 24 -1.37 10.02 -11.49
N LEU A 25 -2.38 9.39 -10.89
CA LEU A 25 -2.18 8.42 -9.80
C LEU A 25 -1.38 7.22 -10.29
N LEU A 26 -1.76 6.62 -11.42
CA LEU A 26 -1.05 5.50 -12.03
C LEU A 26 0.41 5.86 -12.32
N GLN A 27 0.65 7.02 -12.92
CA GLN A 27 2.01 7.50 -13.19
C GLN A 27 2.83 7.61 -11.91
N ARG A 28 2.26 8.13 -10.81
CA ARG A 28 2.96 8.23 -9.53
C ARG A 28 3.22 6.89 -8.87
N CYS A 29 2.33 5.92 -9.04
CA CYS A 29 2.60 4.55 -8.64
C CYS A 29 3.76 3.96 -9.43
N GLN A 30 3.82 4.18 -10.74
CA GLN A 30 4.92 3.72 -11.58
C GLN A 30 6.25 4.39 -11.19
N ASP A 31 6.24 5.71 -11.00
CA ASP A 31 7.42 6.46 -10.56
C ASP A 31 7.93 5.92 -9.21
N PHE A 32 7.03 5.67 -8.26
CA PHE A 32 7.39 5.13 -6.96
C PHE A 32 7.90 3.68 -7.05
N LEU A 33 7.25 2.82 -7.84
CA LEU A 33 7.70 1.44 -8.05
C LEU A 33 9.10 1.38 -8.65
N ALA A 34 9.42 2.27 -9.59
CA ALA A 34 10.77 2.39 -10.15
C ALA A 34 11.82 2.82 -9.10
N VAL A 35 11.41 3.55 -8.06
CA VAL A 35 12.31 3.89 -6.93
C VAL A 35 12.59 2.67 -6.06
N VAL A 36 11.57 1.86 -5.77
CA VAL A 36 11.66 0.79 -4.76
C VAL A 36 11.91 -0.61 -5.32
N GLU A 37 11.84 -0.81 -6.65
CA GLU A 37 11.91 -2.12 -7.30
C GLU A 37 13.14 -2.97 -6.91
N ASN A 38 14.27 -2.32 -6.61
CA ASN A 38 15.54 -2.98 -6.27
C ASN A 38 15.95 -2.74 -4.82
N LEU A 39 15.04 -2.26 -3.97
CA LEU A 39 15.31 -1.95 -2.58
C LEU A 39 14.68 -2.99 -1.65
N THR A 40 15.36 -3.28 -0.54
CA THR A 40 14.88 -4.23 0.47
C THR A 40 14.20 -3.49 1.61
N PRO A 41 12.99 -3.90 2.05
CA PRO A 41 12.33 -3.31 3.22
C PRO A 41 13.18 -3.37 4.49
N GLY A 42 13.11 -2.30 5.29
CA GLY A 42 13.84 -2.16 6.55
C GLY A 42 14.27 -0.72 6.86
N LYS A 43 15.05 -0.53 7.94
CA LYS A 43 15.38 0.83 8.42
C LYS A 43 16.22 1.64 7.45
N HIS A 44 17.07 0.98 6.68
CA HIS A 44 17.81 1.65 5.62
C HIS A 44 16.90 2.21 4.53
N LEU A 45 15.90 1.43 4.08
CA LEU A 45 14.92 1.88 3.10
C LEU A 45 14.04 3.01 3.66
N GLU A 46 13.58 2.88 4.91
CA GLU A 46 12.83 3.93 5.61
C GLU A 46 13.61 5.26 5.63
N ALA A 47 14.88 5.23 6.01
CA ALA A 47 15.73 6.42 6.03
C ALA A 47 15.95 6.99 4.63
N TYR A 48 16.22 6.13 3.64
CA TYR A 48 16.40 6.52 2.24
C TYR A 48 15.15 7.22 1.67
N LEU A 49 13.97 6.64 1.87
CA LEU A 49 12.71 7.20 1.39
C LEU A 49 12.37 8.52 2.08
N ASN A 50 12.53 8.62 3.40
CA ASN A 50 12.25 9.87 4.10
C ASN A 50 13.24 10.99 3.72
N THR A 51 14.49 10.65 3.37
CA THR A 51 15.49 11.64 2.94
C THR A 51 15.23 12.15 1.52
N ASN A 52 14.90 11.25 0.58
CA ASN A 52 14.89 11.58 -0.85
C ASN A 52 13.48 11.73 -1.43
N TYR A 53 12.49 11.10 -0.80
CA TYR A 53 11.11 10.97 -1.30
C TYR A 53 10.07 11.21 -0.19
N GLY A 54 10.45 11.93 0.88
CA GLY A 54 9.58 12.25 2.01
C GLY A 54 8.65 13.44 1.78
N PRO A 55 8.06 14.02 2.85
CA PRO A 55 7.22 15.22 2.77
C PRO A 55 7.86 16.35 1.95
N GLY A 56 7.08 16.98 1.09
CA GLY A 56 7.56 17.98 0.12
C GLY A 56 8.05 17.42 -1.21
N HIS A 57 8.32 16.12 -1.33
CA HIS A 57 8.65 15.50 -2.62
C HIS A 57 7.37 15.25 -3.45
N PRO A 58 7.37 15.52 -4.77
CA PRO A 58 6.16 15.36 -5.62
C PRO A 58 5.51 13.99 -5.57
N ILE A 59 6.29 12.91 -5.49
CA ILE A 59 5.75 11.54 -5.35
C ILE A 59 4.95 11.39 -4.05
N TYR A 60 5.47 11.87 -2.93
CA TYR A 60 4.80 11.77 -1.63
C TYR A 60 3.51 12.61 -1.60
N GLU A 61 3.60 13.86 -2.05
CA GLU A 61 2.46 14.78 -2.07
C GLU A 61 1.36 14.33 -3.03
N ASP A 62 1.73 13.87 -4.23
CA ASP A 62 0.76 13.42 -5.23
C ASP A 62 0.10 12.10 -4.80
N LEU A 63 0.85 11.10 -4.32
CA LEU A 63 0.25 9.84 -3.83
C LEU A 63 -0.70 10.08 -2.65
N GLY A 64 -0.31 10.95 -1.71
CA GLY A 64 -1.17 11.32 -0.60
C GLY A 64 -2.44 12.05 -1.05
N SER A 65 -2.31 13.08 -1.89
CA SER A 65 -3.44 13.92 -2.28
C SER A 65 -4.39 13.23 -3.28
N LEU A 66 -3.87 12.53 -4.28
CA LEU A 66 -4.67 11.93 -5.34
C LEU A 66 -5.56 10.82 -4.83
N THR A 67 -5.09 10.02 -3.86
CA THR A 67 -5.86 8.89 -3.30
C THR A 67 -7.06 9.30 -2.46
N ARG A 68 -7.19 10.58 -2.10
CA ARG A 68 -8.33 11.13 -1.35
C ARG A 68 -9.38 11.81 -2.22
N GLN A 69 -9.22 11.83 -3.55
CA GLN A 69 -10.15 12.50 -4.44
C GLN A 69 -11.37 11.62 -4.76
N GLU A 70 -12.51 12.25 -5.04
CA GLU A 70 -13.72 11.54 -5.46
C GLU A 70 -13.48 10.72 -6.74
N ALA A 71 -12.71 11.28 -7.67
CA ALA A 71 -12.37 10.66 -8.95
C ALA A 71 -11.55 9.37 -8.85
N THR A 72 -10.94 9.07 -7.69
CA THR A 72 -10.13 7.87 -7.46
C THR A 72 -10.80 6.83 -6.55
N ARG A 73 -12.08 7.04 -6.19
CA ARG A 73 -12.84 6.14 -5.28
C ARG A 73 -12.99 4.68 -5.77
N PHE A 74 -12.67 4.39 -7.03
CA PHE A 74 -12.78 3.06 -7.64
C PHE A 74 -11.46 2.56 -8.28
N PHE A 75 -10.34 3.24 -8.05
CA PHE A 75 -9.01 2.77 -8.50
C PHE A 75 -8.40 1.89 -7.41
N SER A 76 -7.85 0.72 -7.77
CA SER A 76 -7.26 -0.21 -6.80
C SER A 76 -5.74 -0.09 -6.77
N ILE A 77 -5.27 0.67 -5.79
CA ILE A 77 -4.11 0.30 -4.97
C ILE A 77 -4.73 -0.29 -3.71
N THR A 78 -4.11 -1.28 -3.04
CA THR A 78 -4.66 -1.76 -1.76
C THR A 78 -4.60 -0.64 -0.74
N ALA A 79 -5.72 0.08 -0.68
CA ALA A 79 -6.00 1.23 0.12
C ALA A 79 -7.12 0.83 1.08
N VAL A 80 -6.77 0.55 2.33
CA VAL A 80 -7.79 0.26 3.34
C VAL A 80 -8.35 1.61 3.79
N TYR A 81 -9.55 1.96 3.33
CA TYR A 81 -10.32 3.07 3.89
C TYR A 81 -11.03 2.58 5.16
N VAL A 82 -10.51 2.99 6.31
CA VAL A 82 -11.15 2.74 7.61
C VAL A 82 -11.79 4.05 8.07
N ASP A 83 -13.11 4.03 8.23
CA ASP A 83 -13.91 5.09 8.86
C ASP A 83 -14.63 4.45 10.05
N SER A 84 -13.87 4.13 11.10
CA SER A 84 -14.41 3.52 12.31
C SER A 84 -14.56 4.58 13.40
N ARG A 85 -15.72 4.56 14.06
CA ARG A 85 -16.00 5.40 15.24
C ARG A 85 -15.48 4.80 16.55
N GLU A 86 -15.16 3.51 16.52
CA GLU A 86 -14.55 2.72 17.60
C GLU A 86 -13.28 2.04 17.08
N GLU A 87 -12.44 1.50 17.97
CA GLU A 87 -11.20 0.80 17.58
C GLU A 87 -11.50 -0.39 16.66
N PHE A 88 -10.89 -0.40 15.48
CA PHE A 88 -11.00 -1.51 14.52
C PHE A 88 -9.66 -2.25 14.43
N SER A 89 -9.72 -3.57 14.54
CA SER A 89 -8.57 -4.47 14.37
C SER A 89 -8.92 -5.51 13.30
N GLY A 90 -8.14 -5.55 12.22
CA GLY A 90 -8.26 -6.61 11.21
C GLY A 90 -7.64 -7.93 11.68
N GLN A 91 -7.52 -8.90 10.77
CA GLN A 91 -6.90 -10.19 11.08
C GLN A 91 -5.39 -10.06 11.29
N HIS A 92 -4.87 -10.79 12.28
CA HIS A 92 -3.43 -10.92 12.49
C HIS A 92 -2.78 -11.52 11.25
N HIS A 93 -1.70 -10.91 10.78
CA HIS A 93 -0.98 -11.42 9.62
C HIS A 93 0.48 -11.02 9.67
N SER A 94 1.30 -11.78 8.94
CA SER A 94 2.71 -11.51 8.73
C SER A 94 2.97 -11.04 7.30
N HIS A 95 4.05 -10.29 7.15
CA HIS A 95 4.59 -9.78 5.90
C HIS A 95 5.89 -10.53 5.58
N PRO A 96 5.85 -11.67 4.87
CA PRO A 96 7.02 -12.54 4.70
C PRO A 96 8.21 -11.85 4.02
N TYR A 97 7.93 -10.79 3.24
CA TYR A 97 8.94 -10.02 2.53
C TYR A 97 9.01 -8.55 2.97
N GLY A 98 8.32 -8.20 4.06
CA GLY A 98 8.27 -6.83 4.59
C GLY A 98 7.14 -6.02 3.97
N GLU A 99 7.05 -4.76 4.38
CA GLU A 99 5.98 -3.85 4.02
C GLU A 99 6.55 -2.46 3.78
N ILE A 100 5.93 -1.67 2.90
CA ILE A 100 6.20 -0.24 2.76
C ILE A 100 4.87 0.50 2.84
N ASN A 101 4.78 1.44 3.79
CA ASN A 101 3.59 2.24 4.05
C ASN A 101 3.89 3.72 3.82
N CYS A 102 2.96 4.40 3.14
CA CYS A 102 2.93 5.87 3.09
C CYS A 102 1.96 6.39 4.16
N VAL A 103 2.47 7.05 5.20
CA VAL A 103 1.66 7.65 6.26
C VAL A 103 1.67 9.15 6.10
N GLN A 104 0.54 9.74 5.73
CA GLN A 104 0.47 11.18 5.48
C GLN A 104 0.83 11.99 6.74
N GLY A 105 1.73 12.95 6.59
CA GLY A 105 2.19 13.83 7.67
C GLY A 105 3.25 13.20 8.59
N ALA A 106 3.41 11.88 8.55
CA ALA A 106 4.42 11.15 9.32
C ALA A 106 5.55 10.56 8.47
N GLY A 107 5.40 10.52 7.14
CA GLY A 107 6.40 10.01 6.21
C GLY A 107 6.18 8.55 5.81
N TRP A 108 7.28 7.86 5.46
CA TRP A 108 7.25 6.44 5.08
C TRP A 108 7.62 5.55 6.28
N THR A 109 6.99 4.39 6.40
CA THR A 109 7.45 3.30 7.29
C THR A 109 7.76 2.06 6.48
N SER A 110 8.82 1.33 6.81
CA SER A 110 9.13 0.07 6.12
C SER A 110 9.48 -1.06 7.10
N PRO A 111 8.46 -1.75 7.65
CA PRO A 111 8.67 -2.98 8.42
C PRO A 111 9.49 -4.02 7.65
N VAL A 112 10.45 -4.64 8.34
CA VAL A 112 11.35 -5.66 7.79
C VAL A 112 10.60 -6.96 7.43
N PRO A 113 11.18 -7.82 6.59
CA PRO A 113 10.64 -9.17 6.35
C PRO A 113 10.37 -9.96 7.63
N GLY A 114 9.19 -10.59 7.69
CA GLY A 114 8.76 -11.44 8.79
C GLY A 114 7.99 -10.70 9.90
N THR A 115 7.88 -9.37 9.86
CA THR A 115 7.07 -8.64 10.84
C THR A 115 5.61 -9.05 10.74
N HIS A 116 4.95 -9.18 11.89
CA HIS A 116 3.53 -9.51 11.98
C HIS A 116 2.79 -8.55 12.89
N HIS A 117 1.56 -8.23 12.53
CA HIS A 117 0.75 -7.29 13.29
C HIS A 117 -0.74 -7.51 13.11
N TYR A 118 -1.48 -7.00 14.08
CA TYR A 118 -2.87 -6.64 13.86
C TYR A 118 -2.90 -5.26 13.19
N PRO A 119 -3.56 -5.10 12.03
CA PRO A 119 -3.79 -3.78 11.49
C PRO A 119 -4.83 -3.08 12.37
N GLN A 120 -4.37 -2.12 13.18
CA GLN A 120 -5.19 -1.43 14.18
C GLN A 120 -5.31 0.05 13.87
N PHE A 121 -6.52 0.59 14.01
CA PHE A 121 -6.83 1.98 13.74
C PHE A 121 -7.67 2.56 14.87
N ARG A 122 -7.33 3.78 15.31
CA ARG A 122 -8.01 4.49 16.39
C ARG A 122 -8.38 5.91 15.97
N GLY A 123 -9.62 6.07 15.50
CA GLY A 123 -10.22 7.37 15.16
C GLY A 123 -9.70 8.02 13.88
N GLY A 124 -10.59 8.68 13.13
CA GLY A 124 -10.25 9.43 11.92
C GLY A 124 -10.43 8.62 10.62
N ARG A 125 -9.91 9.17 9.51
CA ARG A 125 -9.95 8.56 8.17
C ARG A 125 -8.52 8.24 7.73
N LEU A 126 -8.27 7.00 7.33
CA LEU A 126 -6.98 6.57 6.79
C LEU A 126 -7.14 6.12 5.34
N VAL A 127 -6.17 6.49 4.51
CA VAL A 127 -5.89 5.81 3.25
C VAL A 127 -4.49 5.23 3.40
N SER A 128 -4.38 3.90 3.49
CA SER A 128 -3.10 3.22 3.67
C SER A 128 -2.70 2.48 2.41
N LEU A 129 -1.59 2.86 1.80
CA LEU A 129 -1.02 2.22 0.63
C LEU A 129 0.04 1.23 1.11
N PHE A 130 -0.22 -0.07 0.96
CA PHE A 130 0.72 -1.13 1.34
C PHE A 130 1.34 -1.74 0.08
N PHE A 131 2.66 -1.64 -0.04
CA PHE A 131 3.40 -2.41 -1.04
C PHE A 131 3.97 -3.67 -0.39
N LEU A 132 3.47 -4.81 -0.84
CA LEU A 132 3.93 -6.12 -0.42
C LEU A 132 4.92 -6.63 -1.46
N PRO A 133 6.21 -6.80 -1.13
CA PRO A 133 7.13 -7.42 -2.07
C PRO A 133 6.62 -8.83 -2.39
N ALA A 134 6.54 -9.15 -3.68
CA ALA A 134 5.91 -10.36 -4.22
C ALA A 134 4.43 -10.59 -3.81
N GLY A 135 3.73 -9.58 -3.29
CA GLY A 135 2.28 -9.64 -3.01
C GLY A 135 1.85 -10.59 -1.90
N ARG A 136 2.77 -11.09 -1.06
CA ARG A 136 2.43 -12.16 -0.09
C ARG A 136 2.03 -11.63 1.28
N ILE A 137 0.90 -12.14 1.76
CA ILE A 137 0.45 -12.06 3.16
C ILE A 137 0.33 -13.49 3.68
N SER A 138 0.71 -13.71 4.93
CA SER A 138 0.50 -15.00 5.60
C SER A 138 -0.28 -14.83 6.91
N TYR A 139 -1.33 -15.63 7.07
CA TYR A 139 -2.26 -15.59 8.20
C TYR A 139 -1.97 -16.66 9.28
N VAL A 140 -0.80 -17.27 9.24
CA VAL A 140 -0.41 -18.37 10.16
C VAL A 140 0.43 -17.91 11.35
N ALA A 141 0.79 -16.62 11.40
CA ALA A 141 1.60 -16.08 12.49
C ALA A 141 0.82 -16.05 13.80
N ASN A 142 1.45 -16.46 14.89
CA ASN A 142 0.87 -16.35 16.23
C ASN A 142 1.22 -14.99 16.84
N PRO A 143 0.31 -14.32 17.57
CA PRO A 143 0.59 -13.05 18.22
C PRO A 143 1.77 -13.08 19.21
N ASP A 144 2.05 -14.25 19.80
CA ASP A 144 3.12 -14.46 20.77
C ASP A 144 4.49 -14.78 20.13
N ASP A 145 4.55 -14.90 18.79
CA ASP A 145 5.81 -15.11 18.09
C ASP A 145 6.74 -13.88 18.27
N PRO A 146 8.06 -14.09 18.39
CA PRO A 146 9.00 -12.98 18.49
C PRO A 146 9.07 -12.20 17.17
N GLN A 147 9.05 -10.86 17.26
CA GLN A 147 9.29 -10.00 16.10
C GLN A 147 10.72 -10.15 15.59
N PRO A 148 10.95 -10.06 14.27
CA PRO A 148 12.30 -10.03 13.72
C PRO A 148 13.07 -8.81 14.24
N ALA A 149 14.38 -8.96 14.37
CA ALA A 149 15.25 -7.83 14.71
C ALA A 149 15.15 -6.76 13.61
N SER A 150 14.90 -5.50 14.01
CA SER A 150 15.04 -4.36 13.10
C SER A 150 16.51 -4.16 12.78
N LEU A 151 16.90 -4.48 11.55
CA LEU A 151 18.19 -4.11 10.96
C LEU A 151 18.11 -2.72 10.33
#